data_AF-A0A7Y4NVC9-F1
#
_entry.id   AF-A0A7Y4NVC9-F1
#
_cell.length_a   1.000
_cell.length_b   1.000
_cell.length_c   1.000
_cell.angle_alpha   90.00
_cell.angle_beta   90.00
_cell.angle_gamma   90.00
#
_symmetry.space_group_name_H-M   'P 1'
#
loop_
_entity.id
_entity.type
_entity.pdbx_description
1 polymer ?
#
loop_
_entity_poly.entity_id
_entity_poly.type
_entity_poly.pdbx_seq_one_letter_code
_entity_poly.pdbx_strand_id
1 'polypeptide(L)'
;MSCRPHPENGPSGGAPTQRQQEVLAYVHAYKEEHERAPTARELCERFGWSSTNAAHDYFGRLEQLRLLTREAKVARSLRLTPSGKAVAQAYLSAHPEVLHG
;
A
#
# COMPACT_ATOMS: atom_id res chain seq x y z
N MET A 1 13.51 20.55 -5.06
CA MET A 1 12.33 20.05 -5.77
C MET A 1 11.77 18.88 -4.96
N SER A 2 10.91 19.18 -3.98
CA SER A 2 10.42 18.19 -3.01
C SER A 2 9.14 17.54 -3.53
N CYS A 3 9.29 16.55 -4.41
CA CYS A 3 8.16 15.69 -4.81
C CYS A 3 7.95 14.60 -3.75
N ARG A 4 7.56 15.01 -2.54
CA ARG A 4 6.91 14.09 -1.61
C ARG A 4 5.45 14.03 -2.04
N PRO A 5 4.87 12.85 -2.36
CA PRO A 5 3.42 12.77 -2.46
C PRO A 5 2.85 13.33 -1.16
N HIS A 6 1.90 14.27 -1.26
CA HIS A 6 1.29 14.84 -0.07
C HIS A 6 0.68 13.67 0.70
N PRO A 7 0.98 13.50 2.00
CA PRO A 7 0.26 12.54 2.80
C PRO A 7 -1.20 12.95 2.71
N GLU A 8 -1.99 12.19 1.96
CA GLU A 8 -3.43 12.34 1.95
C GLU A 8 -3.86 12.00 3.37
N ASN A 9 -4.07 13.03 4.18
CA ASN A 9 -4.60 12.98 5.54
C ASN A 9 -6.04 12.44 5.47
N GLY A 10 -6.18 11.15 5.15
CA GLY A 10 -7.42 10.42 5.34
C GLY A 10 -7.81 10.50 6.83
N PRO A 11 -9.11 10.44 7.13
CA PRO A 11 -9.60 10.60 8.49
C PRO A 11 -8.91 9.58 9.41
N SER A 12 -8.40 10.04 10.56
CA SER A 12 -7.65 9.26 11.56
C SER A 12 -8.41 8.07 12.18
N GLY A 13 -9.57 7.72 11.65
CA GLY A 13 -10.38 6.55 12.03
C GLY A 13 -11.46 6.18 11.02
N GLY A 14 -11.31 6.53 9.73
CA GLY A 14 -12.30 6.27 8.68
C GLY A 14 -11.82 5.33 7.56
N ALA A 15 -12.61 5.18 6.50
CA ALA A 15 -12.27 4.33 5.36
C ALA A 15 -10.95 4.76 4.68
N PRO A 16 -10.16 3.81 4.13
CA PRO A 16 -8.93 4.14 3.41
C PRO A 16 -9.24 5.01 2.19
N THR A 17 -8.38 5.99 1.91
CA THR A 17 -8.50 6.85 0.72
C THR A 17 -8.19 6.07 -0.56
N GLN A 18 -8.50 6.65 -1.72
CA GLN A 18 -8.28 5.98 -3.00
C GLN A 18 -6.82 5.53 -3.21
N ARG A 19 -5.82 6.37 -2.91
CA ARG A 19 -4.42 5.91 -3.05
C ARG A 19 -4.02 4.92 -1.98
N GLN A 20 -4.55 5.02 -0.76
CA GLN A 20 -4.29 4.00 0.26
C GLN A 20 -4.82 2.63 -0.17
N GLN A 21 -6.02 2.60 -0.78
CA GLN A 21 -6.59 1.39 -1.39
C GLN A 21 -5.74 0.90 -2.56
N GLU A 22 -5.26 1.79 -3.42
CA GLU A 22 -4.38 1.46 -4.54
C GLU A 22 -3.05 0.84 -4.08
N VAL A 23 -2.41 1.43 -3.06
CA VAL A 23 -1.20 0.88 -2.43
C VAL A 23 -1.47 -0.51 -1.87
N LEU A 24 -2.60 -0.69 -1.17
CA LEU A 24 -2.98 -1.97 -0.59
C LEU A 24 -3.26 -3.03 -1.67
N ALA A 25 -3.96 -2.65 -2.73
CA ALA A 25 -4.23 -3.45 -3.92
C ALA A 25 -2.95 -3.88 -4.62
N TYR A 26 -2.00 -2.96 -4.79
CA TYR A 26 -0.70 -3.29 -5.34
C TYR A 26 0.07 -4.28 -4.45
N VAL A 27 0.10 -4.06 -3.13
CA VAL A 27 0.77 -4.99 -2.20
C VAL A 27 0.17 -6.39 -2.28
N HIS A 28 -1.15 -6.49 -2.44
CA HIS A 28 -1.85 -7.75 -2.64
C HIS A 28 -1.46 -8.41 -3.97
N ALA A 29 -1.61 -7.68 -5.08
CA ALA A 29 -1.28 -8.17 -6.43
C ALA A 29 0.19 -8.62 -6.53
N TYR A 30 1.12 -7.82 -6.02
CA TYR A 30 2.55 -8.13 -6.01
C TYR A 30 2.85 -9.42 -5.25
N LYS A 31 2.15 -9.64 -4.13
CA LYS A 31 2.31 -10.85 -3.33
C LYS A 31 1.74 -12.09 -4.03
N GLU A 32 0.66 -11.95 -4.79
CA GLU A 32 0.08 -13.03 -5.59
C GLU A 32 1.00 -13.40 -6.76
N GLU A 33 1.62 -12.41 -7.41
CA GLU A 33 2.50 -12.61 -8.57
C GLU A 33 3.90 -13.12 -8.20
N HIS A 34 4.52 -12.56 -7.14
CA HIS A 34 5.90 -12.87 -6.77
C HIS A 34 6.04 -13.75 -5.53
N GLU A 35 4.92 -14.21 -4.95
CA GLU A 35 4.86 -14.99 -3.70
C GLU A 35 5.53 -14.30 -2.49
N ARG A 36 5.86 -13.01 -2.61
CA ARG A 36 6.60 -12.23 -1.60
C ARG A 36 6.00 -10.84 -1.46
N ALA A 37 6.10 -10.27 -0.26
CA ALA A 37 5.69 -8.88 -0.05
C ALA A 37 6.63 -7.90 -0.77
N PRO A 38 6.10 -6.80 -1.35
CA PRO A 38 6.93 -5.74 -1.89
C PRO A 38 7.65 -4.98 -0.76
N THR A 39 8.72 -4.29 -1.14
CA THR A 39 9.46 -3.38 -0.28
C THR A 39 8.99 -1.95 -0.49
N ALA A 40 9.33 -1.05 0.45
CA ALA A 40 9.08 0.37 0.30
C ALA A 40 9.71 0.95 -0.98
N ARG A 41 10.84 0.37 -1.44
CA ARG A 41 11.53 0.79 -2.66
C ARG A 41 10.76 0.39 -3.92
N GLU A 42 10.30 -0.86 -4.01
CA GLU A 42 9.47 -1.33 -5.13
C GLU A 42 8.14 -0.56 -5.21
N LEU A 43 7.59 -0.14 -4.06
CA LEU A 43 6.43 0.75 -4.01
C LEU A 43 6.78 2.13 -4.58
N CYS A 44 7.89 2.72 -4.16
CA CYS A 44 8.34 3.99 -4.69
C CYS A 44 8.59 3.95 -6.20
N GLU A 45 9.19 2.88 -6.72
CA GLU A 45 9.47 2.73 -8.15
C GLU A 45 8.17 2.63 -8.96
N ARG A 46 7.20 1.83 -8.51
CA ARG A 46 5.90 1.73 -9.20
C ARG A 46 5.11 3.03 -9.17
N PHE A 47 5.09 3.73 -8.02
CA PHE A 47 4.30 4.95 -7.86
C PHE A 47 5.06 6.24 -8.20
N GLY A 48 6.31 6.14 -8.66
CA GLY A 48 7.16 7.29 -8.99
C GLY A 48 7.52 8.19 -7.80
N TRP A 49 7.57 7.63 -6.58
CA TRP A 49 7.89 8.40 -5.38
C TRP A 49 9.39 8.56 -5.20
N SER A 50 9.84 9.79 -4.98
CA SER A 50 11.27 10.07 -4.79
C SER A 50 11.81 9.66 -3.40
N SER A 51 10.96 9.21 -2.47
CA SER A 51 11.36 8.92 -1.09
C SER A 51 10.61 7.76 -0.47
N THR A 52 11.35 6.78 0.06
CA THR A 52 10.82 5.63 0.82
C THR A 52 10.04 6.05 2.07
N ASN A 53 10.36 7.22 2.62
CA ASN A 53 9.63 7.76 3.77
C ASN A 53 8.12 7.96 3.49
N ALA A 54 7.74 8.25 2.24
CA ALA A 54 6.34 8.34 1.86
C ALA A 54 5.65 6.97 1.96
N ALA A 55 6.27 5.92 1.41
CA ALA A 55 5.80 4.55 1.55
C ALA A 55 5.61 4.16 3.02
N HIS A 56 6.57 4.52 3.88
CA HIS A 56 6.45 4.25 5.31
C HIS A 56 5.27 4.93 5.99
N ASP A 57 4.87 6.13 5.55
CA ASP A 57 3.69 6.86 6.04
C ASP A 57 2.38 6.15 5.65
N TYR A 58 2.25 5.79 4.36
CA TYR A 58 1.10 5.03 3.85
C TYR A 58 0.94 3.70 4.59
N PHE A 59 2.04 2.97 4.81
CA PHE A 59 2.00 1.73 5.59
C PHE A 59 1.58 1.96 7.04
N GLY A 60 2.05 3.03 7.69
CA GLY A 60 1.65 3.35 9.07
C GLY A 60 0.14 3.60 9.17
N ARG A 61 -0.45 4.29 8.20
CA ARG A 61 -1.90 4.55 8.15
C ARG A 61 -2.71 3.30 7.89
N LEU A 62 -2.32 2.51 6.90
CA LEU A 62 -3.00 1.25 6.60
C LEU A 62 -2.91 0.27 7.79
N GLU A 63 -1.83 0.34 8.58
CA GLU A 63 -1.67 -0.40 9.83
C GLU A 63 -2.60 0.13 10.94
N GLN A 64 -2.75 1.46 11.07
CA GLN A 64 -3.74 2.05 11.98
C GLN A 64 -5.17 1.63 11.63
N LEU A 65 -5.47 1.46 10.34
CA LEU A 65 -6.74 0.94 9.83
C LEU A 65 -6.89 -0.58 9.98
N ARG A 66 -5.89 -1.29 10.53
CA ARG A 66 -5.84 -2.76 10.65
C ARG A 66 -6.00 -3.50 9.32
N LEU A 67 -5.61 -2.88 8.20
CA LEU A 67 -5.68 -3.47 6.86
C LEU A 67 -4.38 -4.21 6.52
N LEU A 68 -3.25 -3.74 7.02
CA LEU A 68 -2.01 -4.52 7.00
C LEU A 68 -1.32 -4.51 8.36
N THR A 69 -0.37 -5.41 8.50
CA THR A 69 0.62 -5.41 9.59
C THR A 69 2.01 -5.45 8.98
N ARG A 70 2.99 -4.82 9.64
CA ARG A 70 4.39 -4.93 9.24
C ARG A 70 5.32 -4.96 10.43
N GLU A 71 6.51 -5.52 10.22
CA GLU A 71 7.59 -5.41 11.18
C GLU A 71 8.46 -4.20 10.81
N ALA A 72 8.58 -3.26 11.74
CA ALA A 72 9.42 -2.08 11.55
C ALA A 72 10.87 -2.50 11.28
N LYS A 73 11.50 -1.90 10.26
CA LYS A 73 12.89 -2.17 9.84
C LYS A 73 13.15 -3.55 9.23
N VAL A 74 12.11 -4.36 8.99
CA VAL A 74 12.25 -5.65 8.28
C VAL A 74 11.67 -5.52 6.88
N ALA A 75 12.52 -5.65 5.86
CA ALA A 75 12.07 -5.69 4.47
C ALA A 75 11.19 -6.93 4.22
N ARG A 76 10.18 -6.81 3.37
CA ARG A 76 9.26 -7.91 2.99
C ARG A 76 8.46 -8.52 4.16
N SER A 77 8.31 -7.80 5.27
CA SER A 77 7.48 -8.20 6.40
C SER A 77 6.00 -7.81 6.27
N LEU A 78 5.62 -7.14 5.17
CA LEU A 78 4.24 -6.67 4.97
C LEU A 78 3.31 -7.88 4.89
N ARG A 79 2.29 -7.89 5.76
CA ARG A 79 1.26 -8.92 5.79
C ARG A 79 -0.10 -8.27 5.73
N LEU A 80 -0.89 -8.62 4.72
CA LEU A 80 -2.28 -8.19 4.61
C LEU A 80 -3.15 -8.95 5.62
N THR A 81 -4.00 -8.22 6.34
CA THR A 81 -5.06 -8.83 7.16
C THR A 81 -6.23 -9.27 6.26
N PRO A 82 -7.14 -10.13 6.75
CA PRO A 82 -8.33 -10.49 5.98
C PRO A 82 -9.14 -9.26 5.50
N SER A 83 -9.26 -8.25 6.36
CA SER A 83 -9.92 -6.97 6.01
C SER A 83 -9.17 -6.22 4.92
N GLY A 84 -7.83 -6.16 4.98
CA GLY A 84 -7.05 -5.52 3.93
C GLY A 84 -7.11 -6.24 2.60
N LYS A 85 -7.14 -7.58 2.60
CA LYS A 85 -7.34 -8.37 1.38
C LYS A 85 -8.69 -8.06 0.73
N ALA A 86 -9.77 -8.00 1.52
CA ALA A 86 -11.09 -7.69 1.00
C ALA A 86 -11.15 -6.30 0.34
N VAL A 87 -10.54 -5.28 0.97
CA VAL A 87 -10.46 -3.93 0.40
C VAL A 87 -9.60 -3.93 -0.88
N ALA A 88 -8.44 -4.58 -0.85
CA ALA A 88 -7.56 -4.72 -2.02
C ALA A 88 -8.29 -5.39 -3.18
N GLN A 89 -8.98 -6.51 -2.94
CA GLN A 89 -9.74 -7.23 -3.95
C GLN A 89 -10.92 -6.43 -4.49
N ALA A 90 -11.64 -5.70 -3.64
CA ALA A 90 -12.72 -4.82 -4.05
C ALA A 90 -12.19 -3.71 -4.98
N TYR A 91 -11.04 -3.14 -4.65
CA TYR A 91 -10.39 -2.13 -5.47
C TYR A 91 -9.88 -2.70 -6.80
N LEU A 92 -9.21 -3.86 -6.80
CA LEU A 92 -8.74 -4.53 -8.01
C LEU A 92 -9.91 -4.92 -8.94
N SER A 93 -11.05 -5.31 -8.37
CA SER A 93 -12.27 -5.61 -9.14
C SER A 93 -12.87 -4.36 -9.78
N ALA A 94 -12.70 -3.20 -9.16
CA ALA A 94 -13.13 -1.91 -9.71
C ALA A 94 -12.12 -1.29 -10.70
N HIS A 95 -10.83 -1.62 -10.54
CA HIS A 95 -9.69 -1.05 -11.29
C HIS A 95 -8.71 -2.14 -11.75
N PRO A 96 -9.07 -2.96 -12.76
CA PRO A 96 -8.20 -4.02 -13.26
C PRO A 96 -6.92 -3.49 -13.93
N GLU A 97 -6.88 -2.21 -14.30
CA GLU A 97 -5.70 -1.54 -14.87
C GLU A 97 -4.49 -1.53 -13.92
N VAL A 98 -4.71 -1.60 -12.60
CA VAL A 98 -3.62 -1.54 -11.59
C VAL A 98 -2.74 -2.80 -11.61
N LEU A 99 -3.23 -3.90 -12.19
CA LEU A 99 -2.46 -5.12 -12.42
C LEU A 99 -1.56 -5.04 -13.66
N HIS A 100 -1.90 -4.21 -14.64
CA HIS A 100 -1.31 -4.23 -15.98
C HIS A 100 -0.27 -3.11 -16.24
N GLY A 101 0.29 -2.54 -15.16
CA GLY A 101 1.32 -1.48 -15.22
C GLY A 101 2.74 -2.03 -15.29
#